data_AF-Q85SD3-F1
#
_entry.id   AF-Q85SD3-F1
#
_cell.length_a   1.000
_cell.length_b   1.000
_cell.length_c   1.000
_cell.angle_alpha   90.00
_cell.angle_beta   90.00
_cell.angle_gamma   90.00
#
_symmetry.space_group_name_H-M   'P 1'
#
loop_
_entity.id
_entity.type
_entity.pdbx_description
1 polymer ?
#
loop_
_entity_poly.entity_id
_entity_poly.type
_entity_poly.pdbx_seq_one_letter_code
_entity_poly.pdbx_strand_id
1 'polypeptide(L)'
;MMTNLFSVFDPTSSIFSMSLNWLSTMMFMVMMPMMFWMIPTRMMMTWNKITMTLHKEFKTLLGIQGFNGSTFIFISVFSLIMFNNFMGLFPYIFTSSSHLAFTLT
;
A
#
# COMPACT_ATOMS: atom_id res chain seq x y z
N MET A 1 23.53 -6.44 -19.47
CA MET A 1 23.96 -5.03 -19.27
C MET A 1 24.26 -4.87 -17.79
N MET A 2 25.35 -4.19 -17.41
CA MET A 2 25.84 -4.06 -16.03
C MET A 2 24.68 -3.85 -15.05
N THR A 3 24.55 -4.75 -14.08
CA THR A 3 23.52 -4.69 -13.03
C THR A 3 23.83 -3.53 -12.09
N ASN A 4 23.56 -2.30 -12.52
CA ASN A 4 23.61 -1.14 -11.65
C ASN A 4 22.53 -1.32 -10.58
N LEU A 5 22.92 -1.22 -9.31
CA LEU A 5 21.99 -1.28 -8.17
C LEU A 5 20.84 -0.27 -8.31
N PHE A 6 21.09 0.85 -8.99
CA PHE A 6 20.09 1.89 -9.25
C PHE A 6 19.11 1.60 -10.38
N SER A 7 19.34 0.55 -11.18
CA SER A 7 18.43 0.19 -12.29
C SER A 7 17.02 -0.18 -11.83
N VAL A 8 16.87 -0.60 -10.57
CA VAL A 8 15.58 -0.91 -9.95
C VAL A 8 14.74 0.36 -9.71
N PHE A 9 15.34 1.55 -9.72
CA PHE A 9 14.64 2.83 -9.51
C PHE A 9 14.38 3.59 -10.82
N ASP A 10 14.73 3.04 -11.98
CA ASP A 10 14.63 3.78 -13.24
C ASP A 10 13.24 3.56 -13.88
N PRO A 11 12.34 4.57 -13.89
CA PRO A 11 10.98 4.43 -14.40
C PRO A 11 10.93 4.32 -15.94
N THR A 12 12.06 4.54 -16.61
CA THR A 12 12.21 4.48 -18.06
C THR A 12 12.39 3.07 -18.60
N SER A 13 12.65 2.09 -17.72
CA SER A 13 12.65 0.68 -18.10
C SER A 13 11.24 0.29 -18.56
N SER A 14 11.14 -0.05 -19.84
CA SER A 14 9.89 -0.38 -20.50
C SER A 14 10.01 -1.74 -21.19
N ILE A 15 8.97 -2.55 -21.05
CA ILE A 15 8.78 -3.73 -21.89
C ILE A 15 7.80 -3.29 -22.98
N PHE A 16 8.15 -3.50 -24.26
CA PHE A 16 7.33 -3.07 -25.40
C PHE A 16 6.91 -1.58 -25.32
N SER A 17 7.81 -0.68 -24.90
CA SER A 17 7.57 0.77 -24.73
C SER A 17 6.53 1.18 -23.67
N MET A 18 6.00 0.22 -22.89
CA MET A 18 5.17 0.52 -21.72
C MET A 18 6.00 0.48 -20.42
N SER A 19 5.88 1.53 -19.59
CA SER A 19 6.51 1.62 -18.27
C SER A 19 5.76 0.79 -17.22
N LEU A 20 5.86 -0.54 -17.33
CA LEU A 20 5.15 -1.49 -16.47
C LEU A 20 5.55 -1.42 -14.98
N ASN A 21 6.66 -0.77 -14.63
CA ASN A 21 7.11 -0.62 -13.25
C ASN A 21 6.06 -0.01 -12.33
N TRP A 22 5.26 0.94 -12.84
CA TRP A 22 4.20 1.59 -12.07
C TRP A 22 3.07 0.64 -11.67
N LEU A 23 2.94 -0.53 -12.31
CA LEU A 23 2.02 -1.57 -11.87
C LEU A 23 2.37 -2.14 -10.48
N SER A 24 3.59 -1.92 -9.97
CA SER A 24 3.92 -2.32 -8.60
C SER A 24 3.01 -1.65 -7.56
N THR A 25 2.53 -0.43 -7.84
CA THR A 25 1.54 0.27 -6.99
C THR A 25 0.27 -0.54 -6.77
N MET A 26 -0.16 -1.29 -7.80
CA MET A 26 -1.38 -2.07 -7.79
C MET A 26 -1.21 -3.42 -7.08
N MET A 27 0.02 -3.85 -6.77
CA MET A 27 0.25 -5.07 -6.00
C MET A 27 -0.36 -5.01 -4.59
N PHE A 28 -0.56 -3.81 -4.04
CA PHE A 28 -1.26 -3.63 -2.77
C PHE A 28 -2.66 -4.28 -2.78
N MET A 29 -3.40 -4.19 -3.90
CA MET A 29 -4.76 -4.76 -3.97
C MET A 29 -4.76 -6.28 -3.81
N VAL A 30 -3.71 -6.96 -4.26
CA VAL A 30 -3.59 -8.42 -4.16
C VAL A 30 -3.18 -8.85 -2.75
N MET A 31 -2.43 -8.00 -2.04
CA MET A 31 -1.93 -8.31 -0.69
C MET A 31 -2.95 -8.12 0.42
N MET A 32 -4.06 -7.41 0.16
CA MET A 32 -5.13 -7.28 1.14
C MET A 32 -5.82 -8.64 1.37
N PRO A 33 -5.98 -9.06 2.65
CA PRO A 33 -6.63 -10.33 2.93
C PRO A 33 -8.10 -10.24 2.53
N MET A 34 -8.51 -11.12 1.62
CA MET A 34 -9.88 -11.21 1.12
C MET A 34 -10.68 -12.22 1.95
N MET A 35 -11.95 -11.89 2.19
CA MET A 35 -12.91 -12.76 2.87
C MET A 35 -13.48 -13.79 1.89
N PHE A 36 -12.88 -14.99 1.87
CA PHE A 36 -13.41 -16.11 1.07
C PHE A 36 -14.30 -17.07 1.87
N TRP A 37 -14.11 -17.14 3.19
CA TRP A 37 -14.78 -18.11 4.07
C TRP A 37 -15.65 -17.40 5.10
N MET A 38 -16.70 -18.08 5.56
CA MET A 38 -17.59 -17.57 6.61
C MET A 38 -16.84 -17.34 7.94
N ILE A 39 -15.86 -18.21 8.23
CA ILE A 39 -14.96 -18.03 9.37
C ILE A 39 -13.71 -17.29 8.88
N PRO A 40 -13.33 -16.16 9.50
CA PRO A 40 -12.16 -15.41 9.08
C PRO A 40 -10.89 -16.22 9.31
N THR A 41 -9.99 -16.22 8.33
CA THR A 41 -8.66 -16.83 8.47
C THR A 41 -7.83 -16.05 9.47
N ARG A 42 -6.75 -16.66 10.00
CA ARG A 42 -5.83 -15.99 10.94
C ARG A 42 -5.31 -14.65 10.39
N MET A 43 -5.01 -14.59 9.09
CA MET A 43 -4.54 -13.38 8.42
C MET A 43 -5.61 -12.28 8.39
N MET A 44 -6.87 -12.64 8.14
CA MET A 44 -7.96 -11.68 8.22
C MET A 44 -8.18 -11.20 9.65
N MET A 45 -8.09 -12.09 10.64
CA MET A 45 -8.23 -11.71 12.05
C MET A 45 -7.14 -10.74 12.49
N THR A 46 -5.89 -10.91 12.04
CA THR A 46 -4.82 -9.94 12.31
C THR A 46 -5.07 -8.61 11.60
N TRP A 47 -5.52 -8.64 10.35
CA TRP A 47 -5.82 -7.41 9.59
C TRP A 47 -6.98 -6.62 10.22
N ASN A 48 -8.05 -7.30 10.63
CA ASN A 48 -9.17 -6.67 11.32
C ASN A 48 -8.77 -6.04 12.66
N LYS A 49 -7.82 -6.64 13.39
CA LYS A 49 -7.30 -6.02 14.62
C LYS A 49 -6.58 -4.71 14.29
N ILE A 50 -5.71 -4.69 13.28
CA ILE A 50 -4.96 -3.50 12.87
C ILE A 50 -5.91 -2.39 12.41
N THR A 51 -6.88 -2.69 11.54
CA THR A 51 -7.81 -1.68 11.02
C THR A 51 -8.74 -1.15 12.12
N MET A 52 -9.18 -1.99 13.06
CA MET A 52 -10.01 -1.56 14.18
C MET A 52 -9.26 -0.72 15.21
N THR A 53 -7.98 -1.02 15.46
CA THR A 53 -7.14 -0.15 16.32
C THR A 53 -6.95 1.21 15.67
N LEU A 54 -6.63 1.26 14.37
CA LEU A 54 -6.48 2.53 13.64
C LEU A 54 -7.78 3.33 13.62
N HIS A 55 -8.91 2.67 13.38
CA HIS A 55 -10.21 3.34 13.40
C HIS A 55 -10.50 3.98 14.76
N LYS A 56 -10.17 3.31 15.87
CA LYS A 56 -10.34 3.87 17.22
C LYS A 56 -9.44 5.09 17.44
N GLU A 57 -8.17 5.01 17.09
CA GLU A 57 -7.23 6.14 17.23
C GLU A 57 -7.62 7.34 16.35
N PHE A 58 -8.04 7.11 15.10
CA PHE A 58 -8.51 8.22 14.27
C PHE A 58 -9.84 8.79 14.78
N LYS A 59 -10.73 7.95 15.32
CA LYS A 59 -11.99 8.42 15.89
C LYS A 59 -11.77 9.24 17.16
N THR A 60 -10.81 8.88 18.00
CA THR A 60 -10.46 9.69 19.18
C THR A 60 -9.85 11.04 18.76
N LEU A 61 -9.02 11.07 17.71
CA LEU A 61 -8.42 12.31 17.18
C LEU A 61 -9.43 13.25 16.51
N LEU A 62 -10.40 12.72 15.73
CA LEU A 62 -11.39 13.52 15.00
C LEU A 62 -12.52 14.06 15.88
N GLY A 63 -12.75 13.45 17.05
CA GLY A 63 -13.76 13.89 18.02
C GLY A 63 -15.21 13.83 17.51
N ILE A 64 -16.10 14.53 18.22
CA ILE A 64 -17.56 14.57 17.92
C ILE A 64 -17.87 15.26 16.58
N GLN A 65 -16.96 16.09 16.05
CA GLN A 65 -17.16 16.85 14.81
C GLN A 65 -16.71 16.10 13.55
N GLY A 66 -16.17 14.89 13.69
CA GLY A 66 -15.72 14.10 12.55
C GLY A 66 -16.87 13.65 11.65
N PHE A 67 -16.73 13.88 10.34
CA PHE A 67 -17.65 13.33 9.35
C PHE A 67 -17.66 11.79 9.40
N ASN A 68 -18.85 11.19 9.35
CA ASN A 68 -18.99 9.74 9.24
C ASN A 68 -18.28 9.24 7.98
N GLY A 69 -17.35 8.28 8.17
CA GLY A 69 -16.55 7.73 7.09
C GLY A 69 -15.19 8.40 6.86
N SER A 70 -14.89 9.54 7.49
CA SER A 70 -13.57 10.22 7.36
C SER A 70 -12.38 9.32 7.73
N THR A 71 -12.54 8.49 8.78
CA THR A 71 -11.52 7.49 9.17
C THR A 71 -11.17 6.48 8.08
N PHE A 72 -12.08 6.19 7.14
CA PHE A 72 -11.86 5.23 6.07
C PHE A 72 -10.76 5.70 5.10
N ILE A 73 -10.79 6.98 4.74
CA ILE A 73 -9.80 7.57 3.82
C ILE A 73 -8.41 7.46 4.45
N PHE A 74 -8.26 7.83 5.72
CA PHE A 74 -6.98 7.73 6.42
C PHE A 74 -6.46 6.28 6.52
N ILE A 75 -7.34 5.33 6.82
CA ILE A 75 -6.96 3.90 6.87
C ILE A 75 -6.55 3.40 5.48
N SER A 76 -7.26 3.80 4.41
CA SER A 76 -6.92 3.39 3.04
C SER A 76 -5.54 3.91 2.61
N VAL A 77 -5.24 5.19 2.85
CA VAL A 77 -3.94 5.79 2.50
C VAL A 77 -2.82 5.16 3.33
N PHE A 78 -3.04 4.97 4.64
CA PHE A 78 -2.09 4.28 5.50
C PHE A 78 -1.79 2.86 4.99
N SER A 79 -2.82 2.09 4.65
CA SER A 79 -2.65 0.73 4.13
C SER A 79 -1.86 0.73 2.81
N LEU A 80 -2.20 1.60 1.87
CA LEU A 80 -1.53 1.69 0.57
C LEU A 80 -0.04 2.02 0.71
N ILE A 81 0.32 2.96 1.59
CA ILE A 81 1.73 3.31 1.83
C ILE A 81 2.46 2.16 2.53
N MET A 82 1.84 1.53 3.53
CA MET A 82 2.44 0.42 4.28
C MET A 82 2.79 -0.76 3.38
N PHE A 83 1.87 -1.19 2.52
CA PHE A 83 2.11 -2.33 1.62
C PHE A 83 3.11 -2.01 0.51
N ASN A 84 3.08 -0.80 -0.06
CA ASN A 84 4.08 -0.40 -1.06
C ASN A 84 5.49 -0.40 -0.47
N ASN A 85 5.65 0.10 0.76
CA ASN A 85 6.95 0.09 1.44
C ASN A 85 7.39 -1.32 1.85
N PHE A 86 6.46 -2.18 2.30
CA PHE A 86 6.78 -3.57 2.62
C PHE A 86 7.26 -4.33 1.39
N MET A 87 6.64 -4.11 0.24
CA MET A 87 7.05 -4.69 -1.03
C MET A 87 8.46 -4.26 -1.46
N GLY A 88 8.83 -3.02 -1.16
CA GLY A 88 10.16 -2.51 -1.42
C GLY A 88 11.31 -3.21 -0.71
N LEU A 89 11.03 -3.99 0.33
CA LEU A 89 12.05 -4.76 1.05
C LEU A 89 12.49 -6.01 0.29
N PHE A 90 11.68 -6.50 -0.66
CA PHE A 90 12.06 -7.64 -1.48
C PHE A 90 13.01 -7.21 -2.60
N PRO A 91 14.01 -8.03 -2.92
CA PRO A 91 14.95 -7.72 -3.99
C PRO A 91 14.21 -7.60 -5.33
N TYR A 92 14.61 -6.60 -6.14
CA TYR A 92 14.12 -6.34 -7.49
C TYR A 92 12.65 -5.88 -7.63
N ILE A 93 11.99 -5.44 -6.54
CA ILE A 93 10.68 -4.79 -6.64
C ILE A 93 10.85 -3.28 -6.79
N PHE A 94 10.24 -2.71 -7.84
CA PHE A 94 10.15 -1.26 -8.04
C PHE A 94 9.26 -0.63 -6.96
N THR A 95 9.83 0.24 -6.11
CA THR A 95 9.09 1.00 -5.10
C THR A 95 8.55 2.30 -5.68
N SER A 96 7.25 2.42 -5.90
CA SER A 96 6.66 3.69 -6.36
C SER A 96 6.85 4.82 -5.36
N SER A 97 6.88 4.52 -4.05
CA SER A 97 7.03 5.49 -2.96
C SER A 97 8.38 6.18 -2.92
N SER A 98 9.43 5.65 -3.57
CA SER A 98 10.72 6.33 -3.65
C SER A 98 10.74 7.48 -4.67
N HIS A 99 9.76 7.54 -5.57
CA HIS A 99 9.62 8.64 -6.51
C HIS A 99 8.82 9.78 -5.91
N LEU A 100 9.39 10.98 -5.94
CA LEU A 100 8.75 12.19 -5.43
C LEU A 100 7.45 12.55 -6.16
N ALA A 101 7.30 12.12 -7.42
CA ALA A 101 6.04 12.24 -8.14
C ALA A 101 4.90 11.52 -7.39
N PHE A 102 5.12 10.31 -6.87
CA PHE A 102 4.12 9.53 -6.17
C PHE A 102 3.73 10.11 -4.79
N THR A 103 4.65 10.79 -4.10
CA THR A 103 4.37 11.37 -2.78
C THR A 103 3.68 12.73 -2.86
N LEU A 104 3.89 13.47 -3.96
CA LEU A 104 3.27 14.78 -4.17
C LEU A 104 1.90 14.73 -4.86
N THR A 105 1.62 13.68 -5.64
CA THR A 105 0.34 13.50 -6.35
C THR A 105 -0.58 12.54 -5.61
#